data_AF-A0A1Y3NZU9-F1
#
_entry.id   AF-A0A1Y3NZU9-F1
#
_cell.length_a   1.000
_cell.length_b   1.000
_cell.length_c   1.000
_cell.angle_alpha   90.00
_cell.angle_beta   90.00
_cell.angle_gamma   90.00
#
_symmetry.space_group_name_H-M   'P 1'
#
loop_
_entity.id
_entity.type
_entity.pdbx_description
1 polymer ?
#
loop_
_entity_poly.entity_id
_entity_poly.type
_entity_poly.pdbx_seq_one_letter_code
_entity_poly.pdbx_strand_id
1 'polypeptide(L)'
;MDHQLIDRALDELTSTPAEARTPEVIQAWARFICVAAGADIESTTPIYSDWVELRASVALLAAELDSARYSVSIDAYFEEAPALKAFIFTDKTTALYGYGSTAEKVLQRLKEDSKSPRPKEAA
;
A
#
# COMPACT_ATOMS: atom_id res chain seq x y z
N MET A 1 18.63 6.24 16.77
CA MET A 1 17.51 5.32 17.00
C MET A 1 17.29 5.18 18.49
N ASP A 2 16.11 5.54 18.98
CA ASP A 2 15.72 5.47 20.39
C ASP A 2 14.64 4.41 20.57
N HIS A 3 15.05 3.22 21.02
CA HIS A 3 14.16 2.07 21.18
C HIS A 3 13.09 2.27 22.26
N GLN A 4 13.42 2.98 23.35
CA GLN A 4 12.46 3.22 24.44
C GLN A 4 11.30 4.11 23.97
N LEU A 5 11.61 5.06 23.09
CA LEU A 5 10.65 5.98 22.52
C LEU A 5 9.74 5.30 21.48
N ILE A 6 10.28 4.34 20.72
CA ILE A 6 9.51 3.49 19.81
C ILE A 6 8.55 2.59 20.58
N ASP A 7 9.05 1.90 21.62
CA ASP A 7 8.25 0.99 22.43
C ASP A 7 7.08 1.72 23.10
N ARG A 8 7.34 2.89 23.69
CA ARG A 8 6.28 3.74 24.26
C ARG A 8 5.24 4.17 23.22
N ALA A 9 5.66 4.51 22.01
CA ALA A 9 4.75 4.92 20.94
C ALA A 9 3.86 3.77 20.47
N LEU A 10 4.41 2.56 20.39
CA LEU A 10 3.65 1.36 20.06
C LEU A 10 2.66 1.01 21.19
N ASP A 11 3.08 1.11 22.44
CA ASP A 11 2.21 0.89 23.61
C ASP A 11 1.05 1.90 23.63
N GLU A 12 1.30 3.17 23.35
CA GLU A 12 0.26 4.21 23.29
C GLU A 12 -0.70 4.01 22.10
N LEU A 13 -0.20 3.66 20.92
CA LEU A 13 -1.02 3.33 19.76
C LEU A 13 -1.91 2.11 20.00
N THR A 14 -1.35 1.05 20.60
CA THR A 14 -2.09 -0.19 20.89
C THR A 14 -3.06 -0.03 22.07
N SER A 15 -2.78 0.87 23.00
CA SER A 15 -3.67 1.25 24.10
C SER A 15 -4.81 2.19 23.66
N THR A 16 -4.66 2.88 22.53
CA THR A 16 -5.73 3.70 21.96
C THR A 16 -6.91 2.80 21.56
N PRO A 17 -8.15 3.04 22.02
CA PRO A 17 -9.32 2.25 21.63
C PRO A 17 -9.53 2.24 20.11
N ALA A 18 -9.96 1.11 19.53
CA ALA A 18 -10.09 0.97 18.08
C ALA A 18 -10.96 2.07 17.43
N GLU A 19 -12.04 2.47 18.11
CA GLU A 19 -12.98 3.52 17.67
C GLU A 19 -12.33 4.92 17.62
N ALA A 20 -11.25 5.13 18.38
CA ALA A 20 -10.50 6.37 18.43
C ALA A 20 -9.27 6.37 17.50
N ARG A 21 -8.97 5.25 16.81
CA ARG A 21 -7.86 5.15 15.84
C ARG A 21 -8.28 5.69 14.48
N THR A 22 -8.44 7.01 14.40
CA THR A 22 -8.66 7.66 13.11
C THR A 22 -7.39 7.55 12.24
N PRO A 23 -7.50 7.68 10.91
CA PRO A 23 -6.34 7.69 10.03
C PRO A 23 -5.27 8.72 10.44
N GLU A 24 -5.69 9.88 10.93
CA GLU A 24 -4.81 10.96 11.37
C GLU A 24 -4.03 10.57 12.63
N VAL A 25 -4.68 9.91 13.58
CA VAL A 25 -4.03 9.41 14.81
C VAL A 25 -2.99 8.35 14.47
N ILE A 26 -3.34 7.40 13.58
CA ILE A 26 -2.40 6.36 13.12
C ILE A 26 -1.21 7.00 12.41
N GLN A 27 -1.45 7.99 11.55
CA GLN A 27 -0.39 8.68 10.81
C GLN A 27 0.53 9.48 11.73
N ALA A 28 -0.01 10.14 12.77
CA ALA A 28 0.79 10.85 13.75
C ALA A 28 1.73 9.90 14.51
N TRP A 29 1.22 8.75 14.95
CA TRP A 29 2.04 7.74 15.63
C TRP A 29 3.07 7.10 14.72
N ALA A 30 2.71 6.77 13.47
CA ALA A 30 3.65 6.24 12.49
C ALA A 30 4.80 7.22 12.22
N ARG A 31 4.50 8.53 12.08
CA ARG A 31 5.51 9.57 11.95
C ARG A 31 6.41 9.62 13.19
N PHE A 32 5.84 9.62 14.38
CA PHE A 32 6.63 9.66 15.63
C PHE A 32 7.59 8.47 15.73
N ILE A 33 7.12 7.25 15.44
CA ILE A 33 7.94 6.03 15.44
C ILE A 33 9.09 6.13 14.42
N CYS A 34 8.80 6.60 13.21
CA CYS A 34 9.83 6.79 12.20
C CYS A 34 10.90 7.81 12.63
N VAL A 35 10.52 8.93 13.27
CA VAL A 35 11.49 9.93 13.77
C VAL A 35 12.34 9.31 14.86
N ALA A 36 11.71 8.59 15.80
CA ALA A 36 12.40 7.89 16.88
C ALA A 36 13.38 6.83 16.36
N ALA A 37 13.03 6.16 15.26
CA ALA A 37 13.91 5.24 14.55
C ALA A 37 15.12 5.93 13.89
N GLY A 38 15.11 7.26 13.78
CA GLY A 38 16.10 8.02 13.02
C GLY A 38 15.89 7.89 11.51
N ALA A 39 14.68 7.49 11.08
CA ALA A 39 14.29 7.61 9.70
C ALA A 39 14.11 9.09 9.39
N ASP A 40 14.80 9.57 8.36
CA ASP A 40 14.58 10.91 7.85
C ASP A 40 13.16 10.97 7.27
N ILE A 41 12.27 11.72 7.94
CA ILE A 41 10.89 11.95 7.51
C ILE A 41 10.76 13.32 6.85
N GLU A 42 11.80 13.76 6.15
CA GLU A 42 11.56 14.65 5.03
C GLU A 42 10.63 13.93 4.04
N SER A 43 9.39 14.44 3.98
CA SER A 43 8.32 13.99 3.10
C SER A 43 7.59 12.73 3.58
N THR A 44 6.25 12.80 3.55
CA THR A 44 5.42 11.65 3.21
C THR A 44 6.16 10.84 2.15
N THR A 45 6.70 9.67 2.48
CA THR A 45 7.47 8.87 1.51
C THR A 45 6.61 8.85 0.24
N PRO A 46 7.07 9.37 -0.91
CA PRO A 46 6.20 9.66 -2.06
C PRO A 46 5.30 8.48 -2.45
N ILE A 47 5.79 7.26 -2.19
CA ILE A 47 5.08 6.02 -2.35
C ILE A 47 3.76 5.89 -1.56
N TYR A 48 3.59 6.54 -0.41
CA TYR A 48 2.32 6.56 0.34
C TYR A 48 1.28 7.43 -0.35
N SER A 49 1.67 8.59 -0.89
CA SER A 49 0.77 9.43 -1.69
C SER A 49 0.36 8.69 -2.95
N ASP A 50 1.32 8.06 -3.64
CA ASP A 50 1.06 7.20 -4.78
C ASP A 50 0.19 5.98 -4.42
N TRP A 51 0.33 5.41 -3.21
CA TRP A 51 -0.51 4.29 -2.76
C TRP A 51 -1.98 4.71 -2.62
N VAL A 52 -2.25 5.90 -2.06
CA VAL A 52 -3.62 6.43 -1.94
C VAL A 52 -4.23 6.65 -3.32
N GLU A 53 -3.49 7.30 -4.22
CA GLU A 53 -3.93 7.54 -5.60
C GLU A 53 -4.17 6.23 -6.36
N LEU A 54 -3.24 5.29 -6.25
CA LEU A 54 -3.34 3.96 -6.86
C LEU A 54 -4.56 3.20 -6.33
N ARG A 55 -4.83 3.25 -5.03
CA ARG A 55 -5.98 2.58 -4.42
C ARG A 55 -7.31 3.11 -4.98
N ALA A 56 -7.45 4.42 -5.11
CA ALA A 56 -8.64 5.03 -5.70
C ALA A 56 -8.80 4.64 -7.18
N SER A 57 -7.70 4.69 -7.93
CA SER A 57 -7.68 4.37 -9.36
C SER A 57 -8.01 2.89 -9.63
N VAL A 58 -7.44 1.99 -8.84
CA VAL A 58 -7.71 0.55 -8.93
C VAL A 58 -9.14 0.21 -8.53
N ALA A 59 -9.71 0.91 -7.53
CA ALA A 59 -11.11 0.72 -7.15
C ALA A 59 -12.07 1.13 -8.28
N LEU A 60 -11.79 2.25 -8.95
CA LEU A 60 -12.56 2.69 -10.12
C LEU A 60 -12.44 1.68 -11.27
N LEU A 61 -11.22 1.27 -11.61
CA LEU A 61 -10.99 0.28 -12.67
C LEU A 61 -11.64 -1.08 -12.34
N ALA A 62 -11.60 -1.52 -11.09
CA ALA A 62 -12.27 -2.74 -10.66
C ALA A 62 -13.79 -2.63 -10.84
N ALA A 63 -14.38 -1.48 -10.50
CA ALA A 63 -15.80 -1.23 -10.72
C ALA A 63 -16.18 -1.21 -12.22
N GLU A 64 -15.35 -0.61 -13.08
CA GLU A 64 -15.55 -0.63 -14.54
C GLU A 64 -15.47 -2.05 -15.12
N LEU A 65 -14.69 -2.93 -14.50
CA LEU A 65 -14.54 -4.33 -14.88
C LEU A 65 -15.55 -5.27 -14.19
N ASP A 66 -16.55 -4.73 -13.48
CA ASP A 66 -17.51 -5.49 -12.66
C ASP A 66 -16.84 -6.45 -11.66
N SER A 67 -15.67 -6.06 -11.14
CA SER A 67 -14.89 -6.82 -10.18
C SER A 67 -15.05 -6.27 -8.77
N ALA A 68 -15.65 -7.07 -7.89
CA ALA A 68 -15.74 -6.76 -6.47
C ALA A 68 -14.45 -7.05 -5.68
N ARG A 69 -13.42 -7.64 -6.32
CA ARG A 69 -12.21 -8.11 -5.62
C ARG A 69 -10.97 -7.47 -6.23
N TYR A 70 -10.36 -6.59 -5.46
CA TYR A 70 -9.07 -5.98 -5.78
C TYR A 70 -8.21 -5.84 -4.52
N SER A 71 -6.91 -5.65 -4.70
CA SER A 71 -5.95 -5.39 -3.61
C SER A 71 -4.90 -4.41 -4.07
N VAL A 72 -4.51 -3.48 -3.20
CA VAL A 72 -3.39 -2.56 -3.42
C VAL A 72 -2.51 -2.56 -2.18
N SER A 73 -1.22 -2.86 -2.35
CA SER A 73 -0.27 -3.00 -1.26
C SER A 73 1.05 -2.30 -1.58
N ILE A 74 1.76 -1.88 -0.53
CA ILE A 74 3.18 -1.54 -0.59
C ILE A 74 3.95 -2.79 -0.19
N ASP A 75 4.89 -3.20 -1.04
CA ASP A 75 5.89 -4.20 -0.70
C ASP A 75 7.17 -3.48 -0.30
N ALA A 76 7.68 -3.76 0.90
CA ALA A 76 8.87 -3.13 1.45
C ALA A 76 9.76 -4.23 2.01
N TYR A 77 10.69 -4.73 1.20
CA TYR A 77 11.76 -5.60 1.68
C TYR A 77 12.88 -4.74 2.25
N PHE A 78 13.52 -5.24 3.32
CA PHE A 78 14.51 -4.51 4.11
C PHE A 78 15.77 -4.07 3.33
N GLU A 79 15.94 -4.51 2.09
CA GLU A 79 17.09 -4.23 1.22
C GLU A 79 16.72 -3.62 -0.15
N GLU A 80 15.43 -3.48 -0.47
CA GLU A 80 14.96 -2.93 -1.74
C GLU A 80 14.17 -1.64 -1.53
N ALA A 81 14.18 -0.76 -2.55
CA ALA A 81 13.30 0.39 -2.55
C ALA A 81 11.83 -0.10 -2.50
N PRO A 82 10.98 0.47 -1.62
CA PRO A 82 9.58 0.11 -1.55
C PRO A 82 8.91 0.16 -2.92
N ALA A 83 8.00 -0.78 -3.18
CA ALA A 83 7.28 -0.89 -4.45
C ALA A 83 5.77 -1.02 -4.21
N LEU A 84 4.98 -0.43 -5.10
CA LEU A 84 3.54 -0.59 -5.14
C LEU A 84 3.16 -1.82 -5.94
N LYS A 85 2.09 -2.50 -5.51
CA LYS A 85 1.47 -3.62 -6.21
C LYS A 85 -0.04 -3.45 -6.23
N ALA A 86 -0.67 -3.86 -7.33
CA ALA A 86 -2.11 -3.90 -7.47
C ALA A 86 -2.55 -5.20 -8.15
N PHE A 87 -3.67 -5.74 -7.66
CA PHE A 87 -4.35 -6.90 -8.23
C PHE A 87 -5.82 -6.58 -8.45
N ILE A 88 -6.36 -6.90 -9.63
CA ILE A 88 -7.81 -6.86 -9.92
C ILE A 88 -8.21 -8.24 -10.42
N PHE A 89 -9.12 -8.90 -9.73
CA PHE A 89 -9.58 -10.24 -10.12
C PHE A 89 -10.74 -10.11 -11.11
N THR A 90 -10.50 -10.35 -12.40
CA THR A 90 -11.55 -10.26 -13.43
C THR A 90 -12.48 -11.47 -13.43
N ASP A 91 -11.98 -12.62 -12.96
CA ASP A 91 -12.78 -13.83 -12.73
C ASP A 91 -12.12 -14.71 -11.63
N LYS A 92 -12.57 -15.96 -11.49
CA LYS A 92 -12.03 -16.89 -10.47
C LYS A 92 -10.59 -17.31 -10.71
N THR A 93 -10.11 -17.22 -11.95
CA THR A 93 -8.86 -17.79 -12.48
C THR A 93 -7.90 -16.74 -13.05
N THR A 94 -8.39 -15.55 -13.35
CA THR A 94 -7.67 -14.48 -14.04
C THR A 94 -7.57 -13.26 -13.13
N ALA A 95 -6.37 -12.68 -13.04
CA ALA A 95 -6.15 -11.45 -12.33
C ALA A 95 -5.23 -10.55 -13.14
N LEU A 96 -5.56 -9.25 -13.18
CA LEU A 96 -4.65 -8.22 -13.66
C LEU A 96 -3.64 -7.93 -12.56
N TYR A 97 -2.36 -7.88 -12.94
CA TYR A 97 -1.28 -7.54 -12.01
C TYR A 97 -0.47 -6.32 -12.49
N GLY A 98 -0.34 -5.35 -11.59
CA GLY A 98 0.57 -4.22 -11.76
C GLY A 98 1.56 -4.14 -10.60
N TYR A 99 2.79 -3.72 -10.90
CA TYR A 99 3.83 -3.44 -9.90
C TYR A 99 4.66 -2.22 -10.32
N GLY A 100 5.27 -1.48 -9.39
CA GLY A 100 6.12 -0.36 -9.75
C GLY A 100 6.44 0.59 -8.60
N SER A 101 7.36 1.53 -8.83
CA SER A 101 7.75 2.52 -7.82
C SER A 101 6.78 3.71 -7.69
N THR A 102 5.79 3.82 -8.60
CA THR A 102 4.79 4.90 -8.65
C THR A 102 3.44 4.37 -9.09
N ALA A 103 2.36 5.10 -8.79
CA ALA A 103 0.99 4.72 -9.18
C ALA A 103 0.86 4.57 -10.70
N GLU A 104 1.41 5.51 -11.46
CA GLU A 104 1.37 5.52 -12.92
C GLU A 104 2.00 4.25 -13.53
N LYS A 105 3.17 3.82 -13.03
CA LYS A 105 3.82 2.58 -13.50
C LYS A 105 2.98 1.34 -13.23
N VAL A 106 2.31 1.30 -12.07
CA VAL A 106 1.40 0.19 -11.73
C VAL A 106 0.20 0.16 -12.67
N LEU A 107 -0.43 1.32 -12.92
CA LEU A 107 -1.58 1.44 -13.84
C LEU A 107 -1.20 1.09 -15.29
N GLN A 108 -0.03 1.52 -15.75
CA GLN A 108 0.49 1.15 -17.07
C GLN A 108 0.63 -0.37 -17.19
N ARG A 109 1.18 -1.03 -16.17
CA ARG A 109 1.30 -2.49 -16.17
C ARG A 109 -0.03 -3.22 -16.09
N LEU A 110 -1.00 -2.73 -15.31
CA LEU A 110 -2.36 -3.27 -15.33
C LEU A 110 -2.99 -3.18 -16.74
N LYS A 111 -2.73 -2.10 -17.47
CA LYS A 111 -3.19 -1.91 -18.86
C LYS A 111 -2.46 -2.79 -19.87
N GLU A 112 -1.19 -3.09 -19.63
CA GLU A 112 -0.43 -4.06 -20.44
C GLU A 112 -0.94 -5.48 -20.19
N ASP A 113 -1.14 -5.84 -18.93
CA ASP A 113 -1.62 -7.15 -18.50
C ASP A 113 -3.08 -7.40 -18.95
N SER A 114 -3.93 -6.36 -19.02
CA SER A 114 -5.31 -6.51 -19.54
C SER A 114 -5.39 -6.88 -21.02
N LYS A 115 -4.32 -6.65 -21.78
CA LYS A 115 -4.21 -7.08 -23.18
C LYS A 115 -3.74 -8.54 -23.31
N SER A 116 -3.17 -9.11 -22.27
CA SER A 116 -2.68 -10.50 -22.22
C SER A 116 -2.69 -11.00 -20.77
N PRO A 117 -3.88 -11.31 -20.20
CA PRO A 117 -4.01 -11.59 -18.78
C PRO A 117 -3.23 -12.83 -18.37
N ARG A 118 -2.56 -12.77 -17.21
CA ARG A 118 -1.87 -13.94 -16.66
C ARG A 118 -2.88 -14.95 -16.08
N PRO A 119 -2.77 -16.24 -16.42
CA PRO A 119 -3.47 -17.28 -15.67
C PRO A 119 -2.89 -17.32 -14.24
N LYS A 120 -3.73 -17.55 -13.23
CA LYS A 120 -3.25 -17.81 -11.87
C LYS A 120 -2.20 -18.92 -11.87
N GLU A 121 -0.98 -18.61 -11.45
CA GLU A 121 -0.09 -19.63 -10.90
C GLU A 121 -0.72 -20.11 -9.59
N ALA A 122 -1.08 -21.39 -9.54
CA ALA A 122 -1.58 -22.03 -8.33
C ALA A 122 -0.45 -22.00 -7.29
N ALA A 123 -0.66 -21.21 -6.23
CA ALA A 123 0.11 -21.27 -5.00
C ALA A 123 -0.08 -22.63 -4.31
#